data_AF-A0A2S9XCD0-F1
#
_entry.id   AF-A0A2S9XCD0-F1
#
_cell.length_a   1.000
_cell.length_b   1.000
_cell.length_c   1.000
_cell.angle_alpha   90.00
_cell.angle_beta   90.00
_cell.angle_gamma   90.00
#
_symmetry.space_group_name_H-M   'P 1'
#
loop_
_entity.id
_entity.type
_entity.pdbx_description
1 polymer ?
#
loop_
_entity_poly.entity_id
_entity_poly.type
_entity_poly.pdbx_seq_one_letter_code
_entity_poly.pdbx_strand_id
1 'polypeptide(L)'
;MSKPGALALALVVAALLGGCKDDYATKMCLSEEGTPQDCGIACTISQSEDACKKWEKLTIELCDEHGKEACQEICEADKNDYACTKAKSM
;
A
#
# COMPACT_ATOMS: atom_id res chain seq x y z
N MET A 1 13.17 -12.09 43.80
CA MET A 1 12.54 -12.74 42.63
C MET A 1 11.43 -11.82 42.11
N SER A 2 11.58 -11.35 40.85
CA SER A 2 10.57 -10.77 39.92
C SER A 2 9.76 -9.54 40.42
N LYS A 3 9.77 -8.35 39.78
CA LYS A 3 9.73 -8.02 38.34
C LYS A 3 10.32 -6.62 38.06
N PRO A 4 11.02 -6.40 36.93
CA PRO A 4 11.24 -5.05 36.39
C PRO A 4 9.89 -4.55 35.84
N GLY A 5 9.54 -3.27 35.97
CA GLY A 5 10.25 -2.18 35.35
C GLY A 5 9.30 -1.59 34.31
N ALA A 6 8.59 -0.54 34.71
CA ALA A 6 7.91 0.37 33.81
C ALA A 6 8.92 0.93 32.79
N LEU A 7 8.39 1.46 31.68
CA LEU A 7 9.10 1.98 30.50
C LEU A 7 9.37 0.95 29.39
N ALA A 8 8.31 0.22 29.03
CA ALA A 8 8.04 -0.04 27.62
C ALA A 8 7.50 1.26 26.99
N LEU A 9 8.35 2.15 26.45
CA LEU A 9 7.93 3.22 25.52
C LEU A 9 9.10 4.00 24.86
N ALA A 10 10.23 3.36 24.56
CA ALA A 10 11.40 4.05 23.98
C ALA A 10 11.90 3.43 22.67
N LEU A 11 11.02 2.85 21.86
CA LEU A 11 11.39 2.13 20.63
C LEU A 11 10.64 2.58 19.36
N VAL A 12 10.08 3.79 19.34
CA VAL A 12 9.27 4.28 18.18
C VAL A 12 9.81 5.58 17.57
N VAL A 13 10.95 6.11 18.01
CA VAL A 13 11.50 7.38 17.48
C VAL A 13 12.97 7.23 17.06
N ALA A 14 13.30 6.15 16.37
CA ALA A 14 14.59 6.01 15.69
C ALA A 14 14.46 5.65 14.19
N ALA A 15 13.23 5.48 13.69
CA ALA A 15 12.97 5.14 12.28
C ALA A 15 12.66 6.37 11.39
N LEU A 16 12.77 7.60 11.90
CA LEU A 16 12.33 8.81 11.18
C LEU A 16 13.46 9.63 10.53
N LEU A 17 14.73 9.22 10.58
CA LEU A 17 15.83 10.11 10.17
C LEU A 17 17.00 9.43 9.43
N GLY A 18 16.77 8.46 8.55
CA GLY A 18 17.90 7.78 7.90
C GLY A 18 17.63 6.97 6.64
N GLY A 19 17.14 7.61 5.57
CA GLY A 19 17.40 7.15 4.19
C GLY A 19 16.15 6.95 3.33
N CYS A 20 16.02 7.78 2.28
CA CYS A 20 15.25 7.50 1.08
C CYS A 20 15.84 6.27 0.37
N LYS A 21 15.52 5.08 0.87
CA LYS A 21 15.63 3.83 0.14
C LYS A 21 14.25 3.25 0.19
N ASP A 22 13.58 3.24 -0.96
CA ASP A 22 12.27 2.62 -1.17
C ASP A 22 12.11 1.39 -0.28
N ASP A 23 11.04 1.39 0.52
CA ASP A 23 10.72 0.25 1.36
C ASP A 23 10.49 -0.99 0.48
N TYR A 24 10.44 -2.16 1.11
CA TYR A 24 10.34 -3.41 0.36
C TYR A 24 9.11 -3.44 -0.57
N ALA A 25 7.96 -2.93 -0.13
CA ALA A 25 6.76 -2.89 -0.97
C ALA A 25 6.95 -1.96 -2.17
N THR A 26 7.55 -0.77 -1.97
CA THR A 26 7.85 0.14 -3.08
C THR A 26 8.82 -0.49 -4.08
N LYS A 27 9.87 -1.16 -3.62
CA LYS A 27 10.80 -1.87 -4.51
C LYS A 27 10.13 -2.98 -5.29
N MET A 28 9.33 -3.80 -4.63
CA MET A 28 8.61 -4.89 -5.29
C MET A 28 7.63 -4.31 -6.30
N CYS A 29 6.79 -3.35 -5.91
CA CYS A 29 5.84 -2.68 -6.81
C CYS A 29 6.53 -2.14 -8.07
N LEU A 30 7.68 -1.47 -7.92
CA LEU A 30 8.40 -0.89 -9.06
C LEU A 30 9.17 -1.92 -9.89
N SER A 31 9.43 -3.11 -9.35
CA SER A 31 10.05 -4.22 -10.09
C SER A 31 9.08 -4.91 -11.06
N GLU A 32 9.61 -5.78 -11.92
CA GLU A 32 8.81 -6.66 -12.80
C GLU A 32 8.18 -7.84 -12.03
N GLU A 33 8.70 -8.16 -10.85
CA GLU A 33 8.22 -9.26 -9.99
C GLU A 33 7.14 -8.79 -9.00
N GLY A 34 6.81 -7.49 -9.00
CA GLY A 34 5.85 -6.87 -8.10
C GLY A 34 4.43 -7.30 -8.35
N THR A 35 3.68 -7.52 -7.27
CA THR A 35 2.26 -7.79 -7.32
C THR A 35 1.43 -6.51 -7.17
N PRO A 36 0.15 -6.53 -7.60
CA PRO A 36 -0.87 -5.55 -7.22
C PRO A 36 -0.84 -5.15 -5.73
N GLN A 37 -0.73 -6.11 -4.83
CA GLN A 37 -0.71 -5.86 -3.38
C GLN A 37 0.54 -5.09 -2.94
N ASP A 38 1.71 -5.39 -3.51
CA ASP A 38 2.93 -4.63 -3.22
C ASP A 38 2.74 -3.15 -3.58
N CYS A 39 2.06 -2.88 -4.70
CA CYS A 39 1.73 -1.53 -5.13
C CYS A 39 0.67 -0.85 -4.25
N GLY A 40 -0.35 -1.59 -3.79
CA GLY A 40 -1.32 -1.09 -2.82
C GLY A 40 -0.67 -0.67 -1.51
N ILE A 41 0.21 -1.50 -0.96
CA ILE A 41 0.96 -1.21 0.27
C ILE A 41 1.94 -0.05 0.05
N ALA A 42 2.71 -0.07 -1.05
CA ALA A 42 3.65 0.98 -1.37
C ALA A 42 2.99 2.35 -1.56
N CYS A 43 1.78 2.37 -2.12
CA CYS A 43 1.02 3.60 -2.27
C CYS A 43 0.41 4.09 -0.95
N THR A 44 -0.21 3.21 -0.17
CA THR A 44 -0.98 3.60 1.02
C THR A 44 -0.15 3.76 2.28
N ILE A 45 0.78 2.85 2.51
CA ILE A 45 1.63 2.82 3.71
C ILE A 45 2.91 3.58 3.47
N SER A 46 3.58 3.30 2.35
CA SER A 46 4.89 3.86 2.05
C SER A 46 4.81 5.21 1.33
N GLN A 47 3.62 5.59 0.86
CA GLN A 47 3.31 6.87 0.22
C GLN A 47 4.25 7.20 -0.95
N SER A 48 4.70 6.17 -1.68
CA SER A 48 5.51 6.35 -2.88
C SER A 48 4.65 6.81 -4.04
N GLU A 49 4.92 8.01 -4.57
CA GLU A 49 4.16 8.58 -5.69
C GLU A 49 4.23 7.71 -6.94
N ASP A 50 5.39 7.13 -7.24
CA ASP A 50 5.56 6.28 -8.42
C ASP A 50 4.86 4.93 -8.25
N ALA A 51 4.88 4.37 -7.03
CA ALA A 51 4.09 3.19 -6.71
C ALA A 51 2.59 3.46 -6.79
N CYS A 52 2.12 4.62 -6.31
CA CYS A 52 0.72 5.05 -6.44
C CYS A 52 0.28 5.17 -7.90
N LYS A 53 1.10 5.77 -8.76
CA LYS A 53 0.78 5.88 -10.21
C LYS A 53 0.72 4.52 -10.88
N LYS A 54 1.64 3.60 -10.53
CA LYS A 54 1.60 2.23 -11.05
C LYS A 54 0.38 1.48 -10.50
N TRP A 55 0.04 1.71 -9.24
CA TRP A 55 -1.11 1.10 -8.60
C TRP A 55 -2.43 1.53 -9.23
N GLU A 56 -2.60 2.82 -9.51
CA GLU A 56 -3.77 3.36 -10.20
C GLU A 56 -3.97 2.70 -11.57
N LYS A 57 -2.91 2.53 -12.36
CA LYS A 57 -2.97 1.85 -13.66
C LYS A 57 -3.37 0.38 -13.54
N LEU A 58 -2.75 -0.37 -12.62
CA LEU A 58 -3.11 -1.77 -12.36
C LEU A 58 -4.55 -1.88 -11.89
N THR A 59 -5.01 -0.95 -11.06
CA THR A 59 -6.39 -0.90 -10.59
C THR A 59 -7.36 -0.67 -11.75
N ILE A 60 -7.06 0.24 -12.69
CA ILE A 60 -7.86 0.46 -13.90
C ILE A 60 -7.99 -0.85 -14.69
N GLU A 61 -6.88 -1.53 -14.95
CA GLU A 61 -6.84 -2.78 -15.72
C GLU A 61 -7.63 -3.90 -15.01
N LEU A 62 -7.40 -4.10 -13.71
CA LEU A 62 -8.13 -5.10 -12.90
C LEU A 62 -9.63 -4.80 -12.86
N CYS A 63 -9.99 -3.54 -12.72
CA CYS A 63 -11.38 -3.08 -12.72
C CYS A 63 -12.09 -3.32 -14.05
N ASP A 64 -11.41 -3.07 -15.16
CA ASP A 64 -11.99 -3.24 -16.49
C ASP A 64 -12.01 -4.72 -16.92
N GLU A 65 -11.06 -5.54 -16.47
CA GLU A 65 -10.98 -6.97 -16.78
C GLU A 65 -11.89 -7.83 -15.90
N HIS A 66 -11.86 -7.64 -14.58
CA HIS A 66 -12.61 -8.45 -13.62
C HIS A 66 -13.93 -7.81 -13.17
N GLY A 67 -14.15 -6.54 -13.55
CA GLY A 67 -15.39 -5.84 -13.30
C GLY A 67 -15.56 -5.36 -11.85
N LYS A 68 -16.83 -5.12 -11.49
CA LYS A 68 -17.23 -4.42 -10.27
C LYS A 68 -16.71 -5.06 -8.98
N GLU A 69 -16.73 -6.39 -8.86
CA GLU A 69 -16.30 -7.10 -7.64
C GLU A 69 -14.82 -6.86 -7.34
N ALA A 70 -13.96 -6.96 -8.35
CA ALA A 70 -12.53 -6.68 -8.18
C ALA A 70 -12.27 -5.20 -7.81
N CYS A 71 -12.98 -4.26 -8.46
CA CYS A 71 -12.90 -2.85 -8.05
C CYS A 71 -13.33 -2.63 -6.60
N GLN A 72 -14.36 -3.34 -6.16
CA GLN A 72 -14.90 -3.18 -4.82
C GLN A 72 -13.94 -3.76 -3.78
N GLU A 73 -13.33 -4.92 -4.05
CA GLU A 73 -12.31 -5.51 -3.20
C GLU A 73 -11.09 -4.58 -3.05
N ILE A 74 -10.59 -4.03 -4.16
CA ILE A 74 -9.47 -3.06 -4.14
C ILE A 74 -9.85 -1.77 -3.39
N CYS A 75 -11.07 -1.27 -3.59
CA CYS A 75 -11.57 -0.11 -2.83
C CYS A 75 -11.60 -0.40 -1.32
N GLU A 76 -12.05 -1.58 -0.92
CA GLU A 76 -12.20 -1.93 0.50
C GLU A 76 -10.84 -2.16 1.17
N ALA A 77 -9.93 -2.86 0.49
CA ALA A 77 -8.60 -3.20 0.97
C ALA A 77 -7.64 -2.00 0.97
N ASP A 78 -7.53 -1.30 -0.15
CA ASP A 78 -6.48 -0.29 -0.36
C ASP A 78 -6.99 1.14 -0.30
N LYS A 79 -8.30 1.35 -0.10
CA LYS A 79 -8.95 2.68 -0.12
C LYS A 79 -8.58 3.48 -1.38
N ASN A 80 -8.37 2.79 -2.50
CA ASN A 80 -8.00 3.39 -3.76
C ASN A 80 -9.17 4.22 -4.34
N ASP A 81 -8.96 5.52 -4.53
CA ASP A 81 -10.01 6.45 -4.97
C ASP A 81 -10.60 6.09 -6.35
N TYR A 82 -9.77 5.62 -7.28
CA TYR A 82 -10.22 5.17 -8.60
C TYR A 82 -11.12 3.94 -8.44
N ALA A 83 -10.64 2.89 -7.75
CA ALA A 83 -11.39 1.66 -7.53
C ALA A 83 -12.74 1.94 -6.85
N CYS A 84 -12.72 2.79 -5.82
CA CYS A 84 -13.92 3.18 -5.08
C CYS A 84 -14.92 3.94 -5.93
N THR A 85 -14.46 4.82 -6.82
CA THR A 85 -15.31 5.58 -7.74
C THR A 85 -15.89 4.68 -8.82
N LYS A 86 -15.07 3.80 -9.39
CA LYS A 86 -15.46 2.86 -10.43
C LYS A 86 -16.45 1.81 -9.90
N ALA A 87 -16.18 1.21 -8.74
CA ALA A 87 -17.07 0.24 -8.09
C ALA A 87 -18.48 0.79 -7.83
N LYS A 88 -18.59 2.09 -7.53
CA LYS A 88 -19.89 2.76 -7.32
C LYS A 88 -20.62 3.09 -8.62
N SER A 89 -19.90 3.18 -9.73
CA SER A 89 -20.42 3.67 -11.02
C SER A 89 -20.69 2.56 -12.04
N MET A 90 -20.28 1.31 -11.73
CA MET A 90 -20.60 0.08 -12.46
C MET A 90 -21.78 -0.65 -11.83
#